data_AF-A0A643BZT4-F1
#
_entry.id   AF-A0A643BZT4-F1
#
_cell.length_a   1.000
_cell.length_b   1.000
_cell.length_c   1.000
_cell.angle_alpha   90.00
_cell.angle_beta   90.00
_cell.angle_gamma   90.00
#
_symmetry.space_group_name_H-M   'P 1'
#
loop_
_entity.id
_entity.type
_entity.pdbx_description
1 polymer ?
#
loop_
_entity_poly.entity_id
_entity_poly.type
_entity_poly.pdbx_seq_one_letter_code
_entity_poly.pdbx_strand_id
1 'polypeptide(L)'
;MKKTSEELNEALSAKEEIAQRCHELDLQVAALQEEKSSLLAENQVLMERLNQSDSIEDPNSPAGRRHLQLQTQLEQLQEETFRLEAAKDDYRIRCEELQKEMSELRQQNDELTTLADDAQSLKDEIDVLRHSSDKVSKLEGQVESYKKKLEDLGDLRRQVKLLEEKNTMYMQNTVSLEEELRKANAARSQLETYKRQVVELQNRLSEESKKADKLDFEYKRLKEKVDSLQKEKDRLRTERDSLKETIEELRCVQAQEGQLTTQGLMPLGSQESSDSLAAEIVTPEIREKLIRLQHENKMLKINQEGSDNEKIALLQSLLDDASLRKNELETENRLVNQRLLEVQSQVEELQKSLQDQGSKAEDSVLLKKKLEEHLEKLHEANNELQKKRAIIEDLEPRFNNSSLKIEELQEALRKKEEEMKQMEERYKKYLEKAKSVIRTLDPKQNQGAAPEIQALKNQLHERDRQFHSLEKEYEKTKSQREMEEKYIVSAWYNMGMTLHKKAAEDRLASTGSGQSFLARQRQATSTRRSYPGHVQPATAR
;
A
#
# COMPACT_ATOMS: atom_id res chain seq x y z
N MET A 1 -19.61 127.13 -159.46
CA MET A 1 -19.27 127.51 -158.07
C MET A 1 -20.11 126.66 -157.12
N LYS A 2 -19.93 125.35 -157.15
CA LYS A 2 -19.14 124.54 -156.19
C LYS A 2 -19.75 124.46 -154.78
N LYS A 3 -20.24 125.59 -154.23
CA LYS A 3 -20.87 125.66 -152.90
C LYS A 3 -22.18 124.88 -152.81
N THR A 4 -23.03 124.96 -153.83
CA THR A 4 -24.31 124.23 -153.90
C THR A 4 -24.15 122.73 -154.10
N SER A 5 -23.02 122.27 -154.64
CA SER A 5 -22.73 120.84 -154.81
C SER A 5 -22.15 120.22 -153.54
N GLU A 6 -21.39 120.98 -152.77
CA GLU A 6 -20.88 120.57 -151.45
C GLU A 6 -22.02 120.52 -150.42
N GLU A 7 -22.91 121.51 -150.40
CA GLU A 7 -24.11 121.52 -149.54
C GLU A 7 -25.07 120.34 -149.84
N LEU A 8 -25.20 119.92 -151.11
CA LEU A 8 -26.01 118.76 -151.47
C LEU A 8 -25.37 117.43 -151.02
N ASN A 9 -24.04 117.34 -151.08
CA ASN A 9 -23.31 116.14 -150.64
C ASN A 9 -23.31 116.01 -149.10
N GLU A 10 -23.17 117.12 -148.37
CA GLU A 10 -23.35 117.13 -146.91
C GLU A 10 -24.77 116.75 -146.51
N ALA A 11 -25.80 117.25 -147.21
CA ALA A 11 -27.19 116.88 -146.95
C ALA A 11 -27.47 115.39 -147.23
N LEU A 12 -26.84 114.81 -148.27
CA LEU A 12 -26.94 113.37 -148.55
C LEU A 12 -26.21 112.52 -147.51
N SER A 13 -25.02 112.93 -147.07
CA SER A 13 -24.28 112.27 -145.99
C SER A 13 -25.04 112.32 -144.67
N ALA A 14 -25.63 113.46 -144.31
CA ALA A 14 -26.45 113.60 -143.11
C ALA A 14 -27.73 112.75 -143.19
N LYS A 15 -28.33 112.64 -144.38
CA LYS A 15 -29.47 111.75 -144.61
C LYS A 15 -29.09 110.27 -144.46
N GLU A 16 -27.92 109.87 -144.96
CA GLU A 16 -27.42 108.50 -144.78
C GLU A 16 -27.09 108.19 -143.31
N GLU A 17 -26.48 109.13 -142.57
CA GLU A 17 -26.25 108.97 -141.12
C GLU A 17 -27.56 108.86 -140.33
N ILE A 18 -28.56 109.68 -140.65
CA ILE A 18 -29.88 109.59 -139.99
C ILE A 18 -30.56 108.26 -140.33
N ALA A 19 -30.46 107.80 -141.58
CA ALA A 19 -31.03 106.51 -141.99
C ALA A 19 -30.35 105.33 -141.28
N GLN A 20 -29.01 105.36 -141.14
CA GLN A 20 -28.27 104.37 -140.35
C GLN A 20 -28.69 104.40 -138.89
N ARG A 21 -28.83 105.59 -138.29
CA ARG A 21 -29.24 105.72 -136.88
C ARG A 21 -30.69 105.27 -136.64
N CYS A 22 -31.59 105.51 -137.59
CA CYS A 22 -32.95 104.95 -137.55
C CYS A 22 -32.91 103.42 -137.63
N HIS A 23 -32.09 102.85 -138.52
CA HIS A 23 -31.95 101.40 -138.64
C HIS A 23 -31.34 100.76 -137.38
N GLU A 24 -30.34 101.39 -136.77
CA GLU A 24 -29.75 100.94 -135.50
C GLU A 24 -30.76 101.00 -134.34
N LEU A 25 -31.59 102.05 -134.29
CA LEU A 25 -32.66 102.15 -133.29
C LEU A 25 -33.73 101.09 -133.50
N ASP A 26 -34.13 100.81 -134.75
CA ASP A 26 -35.09 99.74 -135.05
C ASP A 26 -34.53 98.36 -134.66
N LEU A 27 -33.24 98.12 -134.91
CA LEU A 27 -32.55 96.90 -134.46
C LEU A 27 -32.50 96.80 -132.93
N GLN A 28 -32.26 97.90 -132.21
CA GLN A 28 -32.32 97.91 -130.74
C GLN A 28 -33.73 97.65 -130.21
N VAL A 29 -34.76 98.25 -130.81
CA VAL A 29 -36.15 98.03 -130.39
C VAL A 29 -36.56 96.58 -130.63
N ALA A 30 -36.17 96.00 -131.78
CA ALA A 30 -36.40 94.59 -132.07
C ALA A 30 -35.71 93.68 -131.04
N ALA A 31 -34.44 93.96 -130.71
CA ALA A 31 -33.69 93.20 -129.71
C ALA A 31 -34.33 93.30 -128.31
N LEU A 32 -34.77 94.48 -127.89
CA LEU A 32 -35.45 94.69 -126.61
C LEU A 32 -36.85 94.03 -126.58
N GLN A 33 -37.57 94.00 -127.69
CA GLN A 33 -38.84 93.27 -127.80
C GLN A 33 -38.63 91.75 -127.71
N GLU A 34 -37.58 91.23 -128.33
CA GLU A 34 -37.19 89.84 -128.22
C GLU A 34 -36.80 89.50 -126.76
N GLU A 35 -35.97 90.31 -126.11
CA GLU A 35 -35.59 90.12 -124.70
C GLU A 35 -36.81 90.18 -123.76
N LYS A 36 -37.71 91.15 -123.94
CA LYS A 36 -38.97 91.23 -123.19
C LYS A 36 -39.82 89.97 -123.38
N SER A 37 -39.93 89.47 -124.61
CA SER A 37 -40.68 88.24 -124.87
C SER A 37 -40.01 87.00 -124.24
N SER A 38 -38.67 86.94 -124.24
CA SER A 38 -37.90 85.89 -123.58
C SER A 38 -38.09 85.91 -122.06
N LEU A 39 -38.01 87.09 -121.43
CA LEU A 39 -38.23 87.23 -119.99
C LEU A 39 -39.67 86.90 -119.58
N LEU A 40 -40.66 87.27 -120.40
CA LEU A 40 -42.06 86.88 -120.14
C LEU A 40 -42.26 85.36 -120.24
N ALA A 41 -41.63 84.71 -121.23
CA ALA A 41 -41.65 83.26 -121.34
C ALA A 41 -40.95 82.59 -120.14
N GLU A 42 -39.81 83.11 -119.71
CA GLU A 42 -39.11 82.60 -118.53
C GLU A 42 -39.93 82.77 -117.24
N ASN A 43 -40.60 83.91 -117.06
CA ASN A 43 -41.45 84.16 -115.91
C ASN A 43 -42.66 83.21 -115.88
N GLN A 44 -43.25 82.92 -117.05
CA GLN A 44 -44.30 81.90 -117.18
C GLN A 44 -43.79 80.51 -116.80
N VAL A 45 -42.62 80.10 -117.29
CA VAL A 45 -42.00 78.81 -116.94
C VAL A 45 -41.69 78.73 -115.43
N LEU A 46 -41.24 79.82 -114.81
CA LEU A 46 -40.99 79.88 -113.37
C LEU A 46 -42.30 79.81 -112.56
N MET A 47 -43.36 80.50 -112.98
CA MET A 47 -44.68 80.39 -112.35
C MET A 47 -45.27 78.99 -112.50
N GLU A 48 -45.13 78.36 -113.67
CA GLU A 48 -45.55 76.98 -113.89
C GLU A 48 -44.74 76.01 -113.02
N ARG A 49 -43.42 76.18 -112.90
CA ARG A 49 -42.58 75.39 -111.98
C ARG A 49 -42.96 75.56 -110.53
N LEU A 50 -43.32 76.78 -110.10
CA LEU A 50 -43.74 77.05 -108.72
C LEU A 50 -45.12 76.41 -108.45
N ASN A 51 -46.05 76.49 -109.40
CA ASN A 51 -47.35 75.83 -109.29
C ASN A 51 -47.25 74.30 -109.38
N GLN A 52 -46.25 73.77 -110.10
CA GLN A 52 -45.92 72.34 -110.15
C GLN A 52 -45.05 71.89 -108.97
N SER A 53 -44.52 72.83 -108.15
CA SER A 53 -43.80 72.47 -106.95
C SER A 53 -44.81 71.99 -105.91
N ASP A 54 -44.92 70.67 -105.85
CA ASP A 54 -45.72 69.91 -104.90
C ASP A 54 -45.49 70.44 -103.47
N SER A 55 -46.54 71.04 -102.87
CA SER A 55 -46.47 71.54 -101.50
C SER A 55 -46.30 70.39 -100.51
N ILE A 56 -45.39 70.56 -99.55
CA ILE A 56 -45.19 69.64 -98.43
C ILE A 56 -46.34 69.78 -97.40
N GLU A 57 -47.05 70.91 -97.42
CA GLU A 57 -48.18 71.18 -96.52
C GLU A 57 -49.48 70.50 -96.96
N ASP A 58 -49.60 70.08 -98.23
CA ASP A 58 -50.74 69.31 -98.73
C ASP A 58 -50.51 67.80 -98.52
N PRO A 59 -51.27 67.12 -97.63
CA PRO A 59 -51.10 65.69 -97.36
C PRO A 59 -51.32 64.78 -98.58
N ASN A 60 -52.02 65.25 -99.62
CA ASN A 60 -52.36 64.44 -100.80
C ASN A 60 -51.35 64.56 -101.95
N SER A 61 -50.47 65.57 -101.89
CA SER A 61 -49.35 65.73 -102.80
C SER A 61 -48.36 64.55 -102.68
N PRO A 62 -47.66 64.12 -103.76
CA PRO A 62 -46.57 63.16 -103.70
C PRO A 62 -45.48 63.53 -102.67
N ALA A 63 -45.15 64.82 -102.55
CA ALA A 63 -44.20 65.32 -101.56
C ALA A 63 -44.75 65.22 -100.13
N GLY A 64 -46.01 65.60 -99.92
CA GLY A 64 -46.71 65.49 -98.63
C GLY A 64 -46.88 64.04 -98.16
N ARG A 65 -47.25 63.10 -99.04
CA ARG A 65 -47.32 61.66 -98.73
C ARG A 65 -45.98 61.07 -98.32
N ARG A 66 -44.91 61.45 -99.01
CA ARG A 66 -43.53 61.03 -98.65
C ARG A 66 -43.11 61.62 -97.31
N HIS A 67 -43.45 62.88 -97.05
CA HIS A 67 -43.18 63.52 -95.77
C HIS A 67 -43.92 62.82 -94.62
N LEU A 68 -45.23 62.54 -94.78
CA LEU A 68 -46.03 61.81 -93.82
C LEU A 68 -45.49 60.39 -93.57
N GLN A 69 -45.10 59.67 -94.62
CA GLN A 69 -44.51 58.34 -94.49
C GLN A 69 -43.19 58.38 -93.69
N LEU A 70 -42.30 59.33 -93.99
CA LEU A 70 -41.05 59.52 -93.25
C LEU A 70 -41.32 59.96 -91.80
N GLN A 71 -42.34 60.78 -91.56
CA GLN A 71 -42.76 61.19 -90.23
C GLN A 71 -43.26 59.98 -89.43
N THR A 72 -44.15 59.14 -89.98
CA THR A 72 -44.62 57.92 -89.31
C THR A 72 -43.48 56.94 -89.06
N GLN A 73 -42.53 56.79 -90.00
CA GLN A 73 -41.34 55.96 -89.77
C GLN A 73 -40.45 56.51 -88.66
N LEU A 74 -40.29 57.84 -88.59
CA LEU A 74 -39.53 58.50 -87.54
C LEU A 74 -40.22 58.32 -86.17
N GLU A 75 -41.54 58.45 -86.11
CA GLU A 75 -42.34 58.17 -84.90
C GLU A 75 -42.20 56.71 -84.48
N GLN A 76 -42.29 55.74 -85.40
CA GLN A 76 -42.09 54.31 -85.12
C GLN A 76 -40.69 54.01 -84.59
N LEU A 77 -39.65 54.57 -85.22
CA LEU A 77 -38.26 54.41 -84.75
C LEU A 77 -38.03 55.07 -83.40
N GLN A 78 -38.67 56.20 -83.12
CA GLN A 78 -38.64 56.83 -81.81
C GLN A 78 -39.31 55.95 -80.75
N GLU A 79 -40.50 55.42 -81.02
CA GLU A 79 -41.19 54.47 -80.13
C GLU A 79 -40.36 53.21 -79.87
N GLU A 80 -39.75 52.63 -80.92
CA GLU A 80 -38.86 51.48 -80.80
C GLU A 80 -37.61 51.82 -79.97
N THR A 81 -37.04 53.01 -80.17
CA THR A 81 -35.89 53.49 -79.38
C THR A 81 -36.26 53.59 -77.90
N PHE A 82 -37.39 54.23 -77.56
CA PHE A 82 -37.86 54.31 -76.17
C PHE A 82 -38.13 52.92 -75.56
N ARG A 83 -38.69 52.00 -76.34
CA ARG A 83 -38.92 50.62 -75.89
C ARG A 83 -37.62 49.87 -75.62
N LEU A 84 -36.63 50.00 -76.50
CA LEU A 84 -35.31 49.40 -76.33
C LEU A 84 -34.54 50.03 -75.16
N GLU A 85 -34.68 51.34 -74.94
CA GLU A 85 -34.11 52.03 -73.78
C GLU A 85 -34.72 51.52 -72.48
N ALA A 86 -36.05 51.40 -72.40
CA ALA A 86 -36.73 50.83 -71.23
C ALA A 86 -36.29 49.38 -70.96
N ALA A 87 -36.25 48.53 -72.00
CA ALA A 87 -35.78 47.16 -71.86
C ALA A 87 -34.30 47.09 -71.42
N LYS A 88 -33.44 47.98 -71.94
CA LYS A 88 -32.03 48.08 -71.53
C LYS A 88 -31.91 48.46 -70.06
N ASP A 89 -32.74 49.39 -69.57
CA ASP A 89 -32.77 49.76 -68.15
C ASP A 89 -33.26 48.61 -67.27
N ASP A 90 -34.31 47.89 -67.68
CA ASP A 90 -34.78 46.68 -66.99
C ASP A 90 -33.67 45.60 -66.91
N TYR A 91 -32.97 45.34 -68.01
CA TYR A 91 -31.84 44.41 -68.03
C TYR A 91 -30.68 44.89 -67.16
N ARG A 92 -30.41 46.20 -67.11
CA ARG A 92 -29.38 46.78 -66.23
C ARG A 92 -29.74 46.55 -64.76
N ILE A 93 -30.97 46.86 -64.36
CA ILE A 93 -31.46 46.63 -62.99
C ILE A 93 -31.35 45.14 -62.65
N ARG A 94 -31.77 44.25 -63.56
CA ARG A 94 -31.68 42.80 -63.33
C ARG A 94 -30.23 42.33 -63.17
N CYS A 95 -29.29 42.90 -63.92
CA CYS A 95 -27.88 42.60 -63.75
C CYS A 95 -27.34 43.08 -62.39
N GLU A 96 -27.75 44.27 -61.93
CA GLU A 96 -27.36 44.80 -60.61
C GLU A 96 -27.93 43.93 -59.47
N GLU A 97 -29.19 43.49 -59.57
CA GLU A 97 -29.80 42.54 -58.63
C GLU A 97 -29.03 41.22 -58.57
N LEU A 98 -28.76 40.61 -59.74
CA LEU A 98 -28.02 39.35 -59.81
C LEU A 98 -26.58 39.50 -59.28
N GLN A 99 -25.93 40.64 -59.52
CA GLN A 99 -24.61 40.92 -58.94
C GLN A 99 -24.67 41.01 -57.42
N LYS A 100 -25.71 41.64 -56.87
CA LYS A 100 -25.93 41.73 -55.43
C LYS A 100 -26.19 40.35 -54.83
N GLU A 101 -27.09 39.56 -55.39
CA GLU A 101 -27.34 38.17 -54.97
C GLU A 101 -26.07 37.33 -55.02
N MET A 102 -25.27 37.45 -56.08
CA MET A 102 -23.98 36.76 -56.19
C MET A 102 -22.97 37.20 -55.12
N SER A 103 -22.97 38.48 -54.73
CA SER A 103 -22.10 38.99 -53.67
C SER A 103 -22.53 38.49 -52.28
N GLU A 104 -23.85 38.45 -52.01
CA GLU A 104 -24.42 37.93 -50.77
C GLU A 104 -24.16 36.42 -50.63
N LEU A 105 -24.35 35.64 -51.71
CA LEU A 105 -24.05 34.21 -51.72
C LEU A 105 -22.57 33.91 -51.52
N ARG A 106 -21.67 34.76 -52.05
CA ARG A 106 -20.22 34.64 -51.80
C ARG A 106 -19.89 34.90 -50.34
N GLN A 107 -20.45 35.98 -49.76
CA GLN A 107 -20.25 36.27 -48.34
C GLN A 107 -20.75 35.13 -47.45
N GLN A 108 -21.93 34.58 -47.74
CA GLN A 108 -22.45 33.41 -47.01
C GLN A 108 -21.56 32.18 -47.16
N ASN A 109 -20.95 31.96 -48.33
CA ASN A 109 -20.01 30.87 -48.55
C ASN A 109 -18.73 31.04 -47.72
N ASP A 110 -18.20 32.27 -47.66
CA ASP A 110 -17.04 32.60 -46.83
C ASP A 110 -17.34 32.39 -45.34
N GLU A 111 -18.51 32.84 -44.87
CA GLU A 111 -18.97 32.61 -43.48
C GLU A 111 -19.11 31.10 -43.17
N LEU A 112 -19.72 30.33 -44.06
CA LEU A 112 -19.81 28.86 -43.92
C LEU A 112 -18.43 28.18 -43.91
N THR A 113 -17.48 28.69 -44.69
CA THR A 113 -16.10 28.18 -44.71
C THR A 113 -15.41 28.46 -43.39
N THR A 114 -15.53 29.69 -42.85
CA THR A 114 -14.96 30.02 -41.53
C THR A 114 -15.57 29.18 -40.41
N LEU A 115 -16.88 28.92 -40.45
CA LEU A 115 -17.54 28.07 -39.47
C LEU A 115 -17.07 26.61 -39.56
N ALA A 116 -16.77 26.12 -40.77
CA ALA A 116 -16.22 24.79 -40.97
C ALA A 116 -14.80 24.67 -40.40
N ASP A 117 -13.97 25.70 -40.58
CA ASP A 117 -12.62 25.78 -40.01
C ASP A 117 -12.67 25.80 -38.47
N ASP A 118 -13.56 26.61 -37.89
CA ASP A 118 -13.78 26.66 -36.43
C ASP A 118 -14.28 25.32 -35.89
N ALA A 119 -15.20 24.65 -36.58
CA ALA A 119 -15.68 23.32 -36.20
C ALA A 119 -14.55 22.27 -36.22
N GLN A 120 -13.62 22.38 -37.17
CA GLN A 120 -12.46 21.51 -37.24
C GLN A 120 -11.46 21.81 -36.09
N SER A 121 -11.21 23.07 -35.78
CA SER A 121 -10.37 23.46 -34.62
C SER A 121 -10.95 22.95 -33.30
N LEU A 122 -12.26 23.11 -33.10
CA LEU A 122 -12.94 22.61 -31.89
C LEU A 122 -12.88 21.08 -31.78
N LYS A 123 -12.93 20.37 -32.92
CA LYS A 123 -12.76 18.92 -32.94
C LYS A 123 -11.36 18.51 -32.50
N ASP A 124 -10.34 19.20 -33.00
CA ASP A 124 -8.95 18.95 -32.60
C ASP A 124 -8.74 19.23 -31.10
N GLU A 125 -9.34 20.29 -30.56
CA GLU A 125 -9.35 20.58 -29.12
C GLU A 125 -10.03 19.47 -28.31
N ILE A 126 -11.18 18.95 -28.77
CA ILE A 126 -11.87 17.82 -28.13
C ILE A 126 -10.98 16.58 -28.11
N ASP A 127 -10.23 16.30 -29.18
CA ASP A 127 -9.33 15.14 -29.25
C ASP A 127 -8.14 15.29 -28.30
N VAL A 128 -7.60 16.51 -28.13
CA VAL A 128 -6.59 16.81 -27.10
C VAL A 128 -7.17 16.61 -25.69
N LEU A 129 -8.40 17.08 -25.45
CA LEU A 129 -9.07 16.90 -24.16
C LEU A 129 -9.34 15.42 -23.86
N ARG A 130 -9.74 14.61 -24.85
CA ARG A 130 -9.88 13.16 -24.71
C ARG A 130 -8.57 12.49 -24.33
N HIS A 131 -7.47 12.83 -25.01
CA HIS A 131 -6.16 12.28 -24.66
C HIS A 131 -5.72 12.66 -23.24
N SER A 132 -6.00 13.90 -22.81
CA SER A 132 -5.69 14.32 -21.44
C SER A 132 -6.57 13.61 -20.41
N SER A 133 -7.86 13.38 -20.71
CA SER A 133 -8.76 12.58 -19.88
C SER A 133 -8.27 11.14 -19.72
N ASP A 134 -7.86 10.48 -20.80
CA ASP A 134 -7.29 9.11 -20.75
C ASP A 134 -6.02 9.06 -19.87
N LYS A 135 -5.20 10.11 -19.94
CA LYS A 135 -4.00 10.23 -19.09
C LYS A 135 -4.38 10.38 -17.62
N VAL A 136 -5.41 11.17 -17.30
CA VAL A 136 -5.93 11.31 -15.93
C VAL A 136 -6.42 9.95 -15.43
N SER A 137 -7.24 9.21 -16.18
CA SER A 137 -7.73 7.89 -15.76
C SER A 137 -6.60 6.88 -15.50
N LYS A 138 -5.51 6.93 -16.28
CA LYS A 138 -4.31 6.11 -16.02
C LYS A 138 -3.60 6.51 -14.71
N LEU A 139 -3.48 7.81 -14.44
CA LEU A 139 -2.90 8.31 -13.19
C LEU A 139 -3.77 7.97 -11.98
N GLU A 140 -5.09 8.06 -12.10
CA GLU A 140 -6.04 7.63 -11.07
C GLU A 140 -5.88 6.14 -10.75
N GLY A 141 -5.76 5.29 -11.77
CA GLY A 141 -5.48 3.86 -11.58
C GLY A 141 -4.15 3.59 -10.87
N GLN A 142 -3.10 4.37 -11.18
CA GLN A 142 -1.81 4.29 -10.47
C GLN A 142 -1.94 4.72 -9.01
N VAL A 143 -2.64 5.82 -8.73
CA VAL A 143 -2.90 6.30 -7.37
C VAL A 143 -3.65 5.24 -6.57
N GLU A 144 -4.66 4.61 -7.15
CA GLU A 144 -5.41 3.55 -6.47
C GLU A 144 -4.53 2.33 -6.17
N SER A 145 -3.65 1.95 -7.09
CA SER A 145 -2.67 0.89 -6.85
C SER A 145 -1.68 1.23 -5.71
N TYR A 146 -1.29 2.50 -5.57
CA TYR A 146 -0.42 2.94 -4.49
C TYR A 146 -1.14 3.02 -3.15
N LYS A 147 -2.42 3.41 -3.12
CA LYS A 147 -3.25 3.36 -1.91
C LYS A 147 -3.35 1.93 -1.38
N LYS A 148 -3.66 0.97 -2.25
CA LYS A 148 -3.71 -0.44 -1.87
C LYS A 148 -2.39 -0.93 -1.28
N LYS A 149 -1.25 -0.58 -1.90
CA LYS A 149 0.08 -0.91 -1.36
C LYS A 149 0.34 -0.25 0.01
N LEU A 150 -0.18 0.95 0.26
CA LEU A 150 -0.06 1.62 1.56
C LEU A 150 -0.90 0.94 2.63
N GLU A 151 -2.10 0.47 2.28
CA GLU A 151 -2.95 -0.34 3.16
C GLU A 151 -2.25 -1.65 3.54
N ASP A 152 -1.70 -2.38 2.56
CA ASP A 152 -0.92 -3.61 2.77
C ASP A 152 0.30 -3.36 3.68
N LEU A 153 1.01 -2.23 3.49
CA LEU A 153 2.11 -1.82 4.37
C LEU A 153 1.62 -1.50 5.79
N GLY A 154 0.43 -0.93 5.93
CA GLY A 154 -0.23 -0.68 7.21
C GLY A 154 -0.51 -1.99 7.95
N ASP A 155 -1.05 -2.99 7.26
CA ASP A 155 -1.30 -4.32 7.81
C ASP A 155 -0.01 -5.04 8.21
N LEU A 156 1.02 -4.98 7.36
CA LEU A 156 2.33 -5.56 7.67
C LEU A 156 2.93 -4.92 8.93
N ARG A 157 2.82 -3.59 9.09
CA ARG A 157 3.27 -2.90 10.32
C ARG A 157 2.50 -3.36 11.57
N ARG A 158 1.18 -3.58 11.47
CA ARG A 158 0.39 -4.13 12.58
C ARG A 158 0.83 -5.56 12.91
N GLN A 159 1.09 -6.38 11.89
CA GLN A 159 1.57 -7.75 12.08
C GLN A 159 2.95 -7.78 12.74
N VAL A 160 3.87 -6.91 12.34
CA VAL A 160 5.19 -6.76 12.99
C VAL A 160 5.02 -6.38 14.45
N LYS A 161 4.18 -5.40 14.78
CA LYS A 161 3.93 -4.99 16.16
C LYS A 161 3.36 -6.14 17.01
N LEU A 162 2.43 -6.92 16.47
CA LEU A 162 1.89 -8.11 17.15
C LEU A 162 2.97 -9.18 17.39
N LEU A 163 3.90 -9.36 16.46
CA LEU A 163 5.03 -10.29 16.63
C LEU A 163 6.03 -9.78 17.68
N GLU A 164 6.30 -8.47 17.71
CA GLU A 164 7.13 -7.83 18.75
C GLU A 164 6.52 -7.96 20.15
N GLU A 165 5.21 -7.74 20.28
CA GLU A 165 4.47 -7.92 21.53
C GLU A 165 4.52 -9.39 22.00
N LYS A 166 4.31 -10.35 21.09
CA LYS A 166 4.45 -11.79 21.40
C LYS A 166 5.87 -12.15 21.81
N ASN A 167 6.89 -11.63 21.13
CA ASN A 167 8.28 -11.87 21.48
C ASN A 167 8.63 -11.32 22.88
N THR A 168 8.14 -10.11 23.19
CA THR A 168 8.28 -9.51 24.52
C THR A 168 7.60 -10.36 25.60
N MET A 169 6.41 -10.90 25.31
CA MET A 169 5.69 -11.81 26.21
C MET A 169 6.46 -13.12 26.43
N TYR A 170 7.02 -13.71 25.37
CA TYR A 170 7.88 -14.88 25.51
C TYR A 170 9.12 -14.61 26.34
N MET A 171 9.78 -13.47 26.13
CA MET A 171 10.95 -13.06 26.92
C MET A 171 10.59 -12.88 28.40
N GLN A 172 9.48 -12.22 28.72
CA GLN A 172 8.99 -12.09 30.10
C GLN A 172 8.70 -13.44 30.74
N ASN A 173 8.05 -14.35 30.00
CA ASN A 173 7.77 -15.70 30.48
C ASN A 173 9.07 -16.49 30.73
N THR A 174 10.06 -16.38 29.84
CA THR A 174 11.38 -17.01 30.05
C THR A 174 12.05 -16.49 31.32
N VAL A 175 12.04 -15.18 31.56
CA VAL A 175 12.61 -14.60 32.79
C VAL A 175 11.87 -15.10 34.04
N SER A 176 10.53 -15.17 34.00
CA SER A 176 9.73 -15.72 35.11
C SER A 176 10.10 -17.19 35.41
N LEU A 177 10.23 -18.01 34.36
CA LEU A 177 10.62 -19.41 34.50
C LEU A 177 12.06 -19.56 35.03
N GLU A 178 12.98 -18.69 34.62
CA GLU A 178 14.34 -18.65 35.16
C GLU A 178 14.37 -18.30 36.66
N GLU A 179 13.52 -17.37 37.10
CA GLU A 179 13.36 -17.04 38.52
C GLU A 179 12.78 -18.21 39.33
N GLU A 180 11.75 -18.87 38.81
CA GLU A 180 11.18 -20.08 39.42
C GLU A 180 12.22 -21.20 39.53
N LEU A 181 13.01 -21.42 38.47
CA LEU A 181 14.12 -22.38 38.48
C LEU A 181 15.16 -22.02 39.54
N ARG A 182 15.48 -20.74 39.70
CA ARG A 182 16.41 -20.26 40.74
C ARG A 182 15.89 -20.56 42.15
N LYS A 183 14.59 -20.31 42.40
CA LYS A 183 13.92 -20.63 43.67
C LYS A 183 13.90 -22.14 43.93
N ALA A 184 13.57 -22.94 42.92
CA ALA A 184 13.58 -24.40 43.03
C ALA A 184 14.98 -24.95 43.36
N ASN A 185 16.02 -24.40 42.74
CA ASN A 185 17.41 -24.77 43.04
C ASN A 185 17.83 -24.38 44.47
N ALA A 186 17.40 -23.21 44.96
CA ALA A 186 17.64 -22.81 46.36
C ALA A 186 16.95 -23.77 47.35
N ALA A 187 15.68 -24.11 47.10
CA ALA A 187 14.94 -25.07 47.90
C ALA A 187 15.58 -26.47 47.88
N ARG A 188 16.08 -26.91 46.71
CA ARG A 188 16.83 -28.17 46.58
C ARG A 188 18.13 -28.15 47.40
N SER A 189 18.86 -27.05 47.40
CA SER A 189 20.05 -26.91 48.24
C SER A 189 19.71 -26.97 49.73
N GLN A 190 18.59 -26.37 50.15
CA GLN A 190 18.13 -26.46 51.54
C GLN A 190 17.73 -27.90 51.92
N LEU A 191 17.02 -28.61 51.03
CA LEU A 191 16.66 -30.01 51.21
C LEU A 191 17.90 -30.89 51.41
N GLU A 192 18.97 -30.66 50.65
CA GLU A 192 20.22 -31.43 50.77
C GLU A 192 20.91 -31.18 52.11
N THR A 193 20.87 -29.94 52.61
CA THR A 193 21.34 -29.61 53.97
C THR A 193 20.52 -30.33 55.04
N TYR A 194 19.19 -30.32 54.92
CA TYR A 194 18.32 -31.05 55.86
C TYR A 194 18.55 -32.57 55.81
N LYS A 195 18.76 -33.15 54.63
CA LYS A 195 19.13 -34.57 54.51
C LYS A 195 20.42 -34.90 55.25
N ARG A 196 21.46 -34.05 55.12
CA ARG A 196 22.70 -34.23 55.90
C ARG A 196 22.47 -34.16 57.40
N GLN A 197 21.67 -33.19 57.86
CA GLN A 197 21.31 -33.07 59.28
C GLN A 197 20.57 -34.31 59.79
N VAL A 198 19.64 -34.87 59.01
CA VAL A 198 18.92 -36.10 59.36
C VAL A 198 19.89 -37.27 59.52
N VAL A 199 20.84 -37.43 58.60
CA VAL A 199 21.87 -38.49 58.67
C VAL A 199 22.77 -38.31 59.90
N GLU A 200 23.21 -37.07 60.20
CA GLU A 200 24.00 -36.76 61.39
C GLU A 200 23.23 -37.09 62.68
N LEU A 201 21.94 -36.72 62.76
CA LEU A 201 21.09 -37.03 63.91
C LEU A 201 20.85 -38.55 64.04
N GLN A 202 20.66 -39.27 62.93
CA GLN A 202 20.58 -40.74 62.96
C GLN A 202 21.87 -41.39 63.46
N ASN A 203 23.03 -40.88 63.05
CA ASN A 203 24.32 -41.37 63.54
C ASN A 203 24.47 -41.11 65.04
N ARG A 204 24.14 -39.90 65.51
CA ARG A 204 24.13 -39.58 66.96
C ARG A 204 23.18 -40.47 67.74
N LEU A 205 21.97 -40.70 67.22
CA LEU A 205 21.01 -41.60 67.85
C LEU A 205 21.55 -43.03 67.93
N SER A 206 22.21 -43.53 66.88
CA SER A 206 22.87 -44.84 66.89
C SER A 206 24.00 -44.91 67.92
N GLU A 207 24.79 -43.85 68.07
CA GLU A 207 25.84 -43.77 69.08
C GLU A 207 25.29 -43.76 70.51
N GLU A 208 24.25 -42.96 70.78
CA GLU A 208 23.58 -42.94 72.09
C GLU A 208 22.89 -44.27 72.39
N SER A 209 22.26 -44.91 71.40
CA SER A 209 21.72 -46.27 71.54
C SER A 209 22.81 -47.26 71.95
N LYS A 210 23.96 -47.26 71.25
CA LYS A 210 25.11 -48.13 71.60
C LYS A 210 25.67 -47.84 72.99
N LYS A 211 25.65 -46.59 73.44
CA LYS A 211 26.07 -46.22 74.81
C LYS A 211 25.06 -46.74 75.84
N ALA A 212 23.76 -46.58 75.58
CA ALA A 212 22.70 -47.10 76.43
C ALA A 212 22.83 -48.63 76.58
N ASP A 213 23.04 -49.35 75.47
CA ASP A 213 23.24 -50.82 75.50
C ASP A 213 24.46 -51.23 76.35
N LYS A 214 25.56 -50.47 76.27
CA LYS A 214 26.75 -50.71 77.11
C LYS A 214 26.47 -50.50 78.59
N LEU A 215 25.80 -49.39 78.93
CA LEU A 215 25.44 -49.09 80.32
C LEU A 215 24.44 -50.11 80.89
N ASP A 216 23.49 -50.58 80.07
CA ASP A 216 22.56 -51.63 80.47
C ASP A 216 23.30 -52.96 80.75
N PHE A 217 24.28 -53.32 79.91
CA PHE A 217 25.14 -54.48 80.16
C PHE A 217 25.96 -54.34 81.45
N GLU A 218 26.57 -53.18 81.69
CA GLU A 218 27.32 -52.91 82.92
C GLU A 218 26.43 -52.93 84.16
N TYR A 219 25.23 -52.37 84.06
CA TYR A 219 24.22 -52.41 85.12
C TYR A 219 23.81 -53.85 85.44
N LYS A 220 23.49 -54.67 84.42
CA LYS A 220 23.16 -56.09 84.59
C LYS A 220 24.29 -56.85 85.28
N ARG A 221 25.55 -56.66 84.83
CA ARG A 221 26.73 -57.28 85.45
C ARG A 221 26.92 -56.86 86.91
N LEU A 222 26.74 -55.57 87.23
CA LEU A 222 26.83 -55.06 88.60
C LEU A 222 25.70 -55.61 89.46
N LYS A 223 24.48 -55.70 88.92
CA LYS A 223 23.32 -56.28 89.59
C LYS A 223 23.55 -57.76 89.92
N GLU A 224 24.04 -58.56 88.97
CA GLU A 224 24.41 -59.95 89.21
C GLU A 224 25.48 -60.09 90.31
N LYS A 225 26.47 -59.18 90.33
CA LYS A 225 27.48 -59.14 91.39
C LYS A 225 26.87 -58.81 92.75
N VAL A 226 25.97 -57.83 92.82
CA VAL A 226 25.23 -57.49 94.04
C VAL A 226 24.39 -58.68 94.51
N ASP A 227 23.66 -59.34 93.60
CA ASP A 227 22.85 -60.51 93.91
C ASP A 227 23.72 -61.67 94.43
N SER A 228 24.91 -61.88 93.85
CA SER A 228 25.86 -62.90 94.32
C SER A 228 26.39 -62.61 95.74
N LEU A 229 26.76 -61.36 96.01
CA LEU A 229 27.21 -60.92 97.35
C LEU A 229 26.07 -60.98 98.37
N GLN A 230 24.84 -60.69 97.95
CA GLN A 230 23.66 -60.79 98.81
C GLN A 230 23.38 -62.26 99.17
N LYS A 231 23.48 -63.19 98.22
CA LYS A 231 23.41 -64.64 98.48
C LYS A 231 24.50 -65.12 99.43
N GLU A 232 25.74 -64.65 99.26
CA GLU A 232 26.85 -64.99 100.15
C GLU A 232 26.65 -64.44 101.57
N LYS A 233 26.21 -63.19 101.69
CA LYS A 233 25.83 -62.57 102.96
C LYS A 233 24.71 -63.35 103.66
N ASP A 234 23.69 -63.78 102.92
CA ASP A 234 22.58 -64.55 103.49
C ASP A 234 23.05 -65.95 103.92
N ARG A 235 23.95 -66.59 103.17
CA ARG A 235 24.63 -67.84 103.59
C ARG A 235 25.43 -67.65 104.88
N LEU A 236 26.26 -66.62 104.97
CA LEU A 236 27.02 -66.30 106.19
C LEU A 236 26.11 -65.97 107.37
N ARG A 237 24.96 -65.31 107.13
CA ARG A 237 23.94 -65.09 108.15
C ARG A 237 23.38 -66.41 108.66
N THR A 238 23.01 -67.34 107.76
CA THR A 238 22.51 -68.67 108.15
C THR A 238 23.56 -69.48 108.90
N GLU A 239 24.83 -69.45 108.48
CA GLU A 239 25.92 -70.12 109.17
C GLU A 239 26.12 -69.52 110.58
N ARG A 240 26.12 -68.20 110.69
CA ARG A 240 26.16 -67.50 111.98
C ARG A 240 24.97 -67.87 112.87
N ASP A 241 23.76 -67.96 112.33
CA ASP A 241 22.57 -68.37 113.08
C ASP A 241 22.68 -69.83 113.56
N SER A 242 23.13 -70.75 112.70
CA SER A 242 23.39 -72.14 113.11
C SER A 242 24.47 -72.26 114.19
N LEU A 243 25.55 -71.47 114.08
CA LEU A 243 26.59 -71.44 115.11
C LEU A 243 26.05 -70.86 116.43
N LYS A 244 25.20 -69.82 116.38
CA LYS A 244 24.50 -69.33 117.58
C LYS A 244 23.63 -70.41 118.21
N GLU A 245 22.87 -71.14 117.40
CA GLU A 245 22.05 -72.27 117.85
C GLU A 245 22.93 -73.34 118.53
N THR A 246 24.05 -73.75 117.92
CA THR A 246 24.98 -74.70 118.56
C THR A 246 25.59 -74.18 119.85
N ILE A 247 25.88 -72.88 119.95
CA ILE A 247 26.38 -72.26 121.20
C ILE A 247 25.28 -72.29 122.27
N GLU A 248 24.04 -72.01 121.90
CA GLU A 248 22.88 -72.06 122.79
C GLU A 248 22.60 -73.50 123.26
N GLU A 249 22.66 -74.49 122.37
CA GLU A 249 22.60 -75.92 122.71
C GLU A 249 23.70 -76.32 123.68
N LEU A 250 24.96 -75.94 123.41
CA LEU A 250 26.09 -76.22 124.31
C LEU A 250 25.93 -75.53 125.68
N ARG A 251 25.38 -74.32 125.72
CA ARG A 251 25.03 -73.62 126.97
C ARG A 251 23.91 -74.33 127.72
N CYS A 252 22.90 -74.85 127.03
CA CYS A 252 21.83 -75.65 127.61
C CYS A 252 22.38 -76.97 128.20
N VAL A 253 23.28 -77.66 127.50
CA VAL A 253 23.98 -78.85 128.01
C VAL A 253 24.81 -78.51 129.24
N GLN A 254 25.58 -77.41 129.23
CA GLN A 254 26.31 -76.94 130.42
C GLN A 254 25.40 -76.54 131.58
N ALA A 255 24.23 -75.96 131.31
CA ALA A 255 23.24 -75.65 132.33
C ALA A 255 22.59 -76.93 132.90
N GLN A 256 22.37 -77.96 132.08
CA GLN A 256 21.91 -79.29 132.50
C GLN A 256 22.98 -80.03 133.32
N GLU A 257 24.25 -80.00 132.91
CA GLU A 257 25.37 -80.57 133.67
C GLU A 257 25.61 -79.80 134.99
N GLY A 258 25.47 -78.47 134.98
CA GLY A 258 25.52 -77.63 136.19
C GLY A 258 24.34 -77.85 137.15
N GLN A 259 23.18 -78.29 136.64
CA GLN A 259 22.00 -78.63 137.45
C GLN A 259 22.05 -80.05 138.05
N LEU A 260 22.98 -80.93 137.62
CA LEU A 260 23.11 -82.30 138.12
C LEU A 260 24.14 -82.47 139.26
N THR A 261 24.92 -81.44 139.62
CA THR A 261 25.97 -81.55 140.66
C THR A 261 25.83 -80.64 141.89
N THR A 262 24.73 -79.89 142.08
CA THR A 262 24.58 -79.10 143.32
C THR A 262 23.12 -78.94 143.75
N GLN A 263 22.73 -79.72 144.78
CA GLN A 263 21.47 -79.61 145.50
C GLN A 263 21.31 -78.26 146.21
N GLY A 264 20.09 -77.71 146.18
CA GLY A 264 19.61 -76.83 147.27
C GLY A 264 18.55 -75.80 146.88
N LEU A 265 17.29 -76.12 147.20
CA LEU A 265 16.13 -75.22 147.47
C LEU A 265 15.29 -74.69 146.27
N MET A 266 13.98 -74.97 146.36
CA MET A 266 12.82 -74.41 145.61
C MET A 266 12.69 -72.87 145.73
N PRO A 267 11.79 -72.14 145.00
CA PRO A 267 10.82 -72.56 143.97
C PRO A 267 10.79 -71.65 142.69
N LEU A 268 9.95 -72.04 141.70
CA LEU A 268 9.55 -71.34 140.46
C LEU A 268 10.55 -71.38 139.27
N GLY A 269 10.38 -72.39 138.42
CA GLY A 269 10.86 -72.40 137.03
C GLY A 269 9.70 -72.21 136.06
N SER A 270 9.44 -70.96 135.70
CA SER A 270 8.73 -70.57 134.49
C SER A 270 9.60 -70.89 133.28
N GLN A 271 9.19 -71.84 132.44
CA GLN A 271 9.73 -71.98 131.09
C GLN A 271 8.61 -72.45 130.15
N GLU A 272 7.90 -71.44 129.64
CA GLU A 272 7.30 -71.47 128.30
C GLU A 272 8.37 -71.94 127.29
N SER A 273 8.08 -72.66 126.22
CA SER A 273 6.81 -72.98 125.61
C SER A 273 6.93 -74.36 124.96
N SER A 274 5.94 -75.16 125.25
CA SER A 274 5.71 -76.52 124.78
C SER A 274 5.75 -76.64 123.26
N ASP A 275 6.69 -77.42 122.74
CA ASP A 275 6.40 -78.35 121.63
C ASP A 275 7.18 -79.68 121.74
N SER A 276 7.74 -79.96 122.93
CA SER A 276 8.41 -81.23 123.26
C SER A 276 7.53 -82.14 124.11
N LEU A 277 6.33 -82.45 123.61
CA LEU A 277 5.49 -83.54 124.15
C LEU A 277 4.78 -84.37 123.07
N ALA A 278 4.85 -83.95 121.80
CA ALA A 278 4.35 -84.74 120.66
C ALA A 278 5.41 -85.66 120.03
N ALA A 279 6.69 -85.55 120.42
CA ALA A 279 7.77 -86.33 119.81
C ALA A 279 7.84 -87.78 120.33
N GLU A 280 7.42 -88.08 121.56
CA GLU A 280 7.69 -89.39 122.18
C GLU A 280 6.54 -90.41 122.05
N ILE A 281 5.37 -90.02 121.52
CA ILE A 281 4.21 -90.92 121.30
C ILE A 281 4.13 -91.41 119.84
N VAL A 282 5.02 -90.94 118.97
CA VAL A 282 4.95 -91.16 117.52
C VAL A 282 6.03 -92.16 117.09
N THR A 283 5.61 -93.36 116.68
CA THR A 283 6.51 -94.45 116.23
C THR A 283 7.41 -93.99 115.08
N PRO A 284 8.61 -94.58 114.90
CA PRO A 284 9.57 -94.17 113.86
C PRO A 284 8.97 -94.15 112.44
N GLU A 285 8.00 -95.01 112.12
CA GLU A 285 7.31 -95.00 110.82
C GLU A 285 6.48 -93.72 110.60
N ILE A 286 5.90 -93.16 111.66
CA ILE A 286 5.09 -91.95 111.57
C ILE A 286 5.99 -90.71 111.48
N ARG A 287 7.17 -90.70 112.12
CA ARG A 287 8.17 -89.63 111.92
C ARG A 287 8.71 -89.60 110.50
N GLU A 288 9.02 -90.76 109.91
CA GLU A 288 9.44 -90.83 108.51
C GLU A 288 8.33 -90.37 107.56
N LYS A 289 7.08 -90.77 107.83
CA LYS A 289 5.91 -90.31 107.07
C LYS A 289 5.68 -88.80 107.22
N LEU A 290 5.91 -88.23 108.41
CA LEU A 290 5.82 -86.79 108.66
C LEU A 290 6.90 -86.02 107.91
N ILE A 291 8.15 -86.49 107.90
CA ILE A 291 9.25 -85.87 107.15
C ILE A 291 9.00 -85.97 105.64
N ARG A 292 8.54 -87.13 105.14
CA ARG A 292 8.15 -87.26 103.73
C ARG A 292 6.99 -86.34 103.37
N LEU A 293 5.96 -86.27 104.20
CA LEU A 293 4.83 -85.35 103.99
C LEU A 293 5.23 -83.87 104.13
N GLN A 294 6.18 -83.53 104.99
CA GLN A 294 6.73 -82.17 105.10
C GLN A 294 7.58 -81.81 103.89
N HIS A 295 8.40 -82.74 103.38
CA HIS A 295 9.15 -82.55 102.15
C HIS A 295 8.24 -82.46 100.94
N GLU A 296 7.24 -83.34 100.84
CA GLU A 296 6.20 -83.32 99.81
C GLU A 296 5.40 -82.02 99.87
N ASN A 297 4.96 -81.56 101.05
CA ASN A 297 4.33 -80.24 101.18
C ASN A 297 5.25 -79.09 100.78
N LYS A 298 6.55 -79.15 101.11
CA LYS A 298 7.52 -78.13 100.69
C LYS A 298 7.72 -78.13 99.18
N MET A 299 7.79 -79.30 98.55
CA MET A 299 7.91 -79.44 97.10
C MET A 299 6.63 -79.03 96.37
N LEU A 300 5.46 -79.38 96.91
CA LEU A 300 4.16 -78.94 96.41
C LEU A 300 4.03 -77.42 96.50
N LYS A 301 4.49 -76.81 97.60
CA LYS A 301 4.48 -75.35 97.78
C LYS A 301 5.39 -74.64 96.80
N ILE A 302 6.60 -75.15 96.55
CA ILE A 302 7.52 -74.58 95.54
C ILE A 302 6.97 -74.74 94.12
N ASN A 303 6.39 -75.90 93.79
CA ASN A 303 5.75 -76.12 92.49
C ASN A 303 4.51 -75.23 92.29
N GLN A 304 3.74 -75.00 93.35
CA GLN A 304 2.59 -74.11 93.33
C GLN A 304 3.03 -72.65 93.22
N GLU A 305 4.08 -72.22 93.93
CA GLU A 305 4.70 -70.89 93.76
C GLU A 305 5.28 -70.70 92.35
N GLY A 306 5.85 -71.74 91.74
CA GLY A 306 6.30 -71.73 90.35
C GLY A 306 5.15 -71.55 89.36
N SER A 307 4.09 -72.37 89.50
CA SER A 307 2.88 -72.28 88.68
C SER A 307 2.15 -70.94 88.87
N ASP A 308 2.12 -70.42 90.10
CA ASP A 308 1.50 -69.12 90.41
C ASP A 308 2.35 -67.98 89.85
N ASN A 309 3.69 -68.07 89.89
CA ASN A 309 4.58 -67.10 89.26
C ASN A 309 4.45 -67.09 87.73
N GLU A 310 4.34 -68.25 87.08
CA GLU A 310 4.08 -68.35 85.64
C GLU A 310 2.71 -67.75 85.28
N LYS A 311 1.69 -68.01 86.10
CA LYS A 311 0.36 -67.42 85.94
C LYS A 311 0.37 -65.90 86.15
N ILE A 312 1.11 -65.41 87.14
CA ILE A 312 1.31 -63.97 87.39
C ILE A 312 2.03 -63.34 86.19
N ALA A 313 3.09 -63.94 85.69
CA ALA A 313 3.82 -63.42 84.52
C ALA A 313 2.95 -63.37 83.25
N LEU A 314 2.13 -64.41 83.02
CA LEU A 314 1.16 -64.42 81.91
C LEU A 314 0.09 -63.35 82.09
N LEU A 315 -0.45 -63.18 83.30
CA LEU A 315 -1.41 -62.11 83.60
C LEU A 315 -0.78 -60.72 83.47
N GLN A 316 0.50 -60.56 83.82
CA GLN A 316 1.26 -59.32 83.63
C GLN A 316 1.40 -59.00 82.14
N SER A 317 1.81 -59.98 81.32
CA SER A 317 1.92 -59.83 79.86
C SER A 317 0.58 -59.48 79.23
N LEU A 318 -0.51 -60.15 79.62
CA LEU A 318 -1.85 -59.86 79.11
C LEU A 318 -2.34 -58.48 79.55
N LEU A 319 -1.99 -58.05 80.77
CA LEU A 319 -2.30 -56.70 81.27
C LEU A 319 -1.51 -55.63 80.51
N ASP A 320 -0.23 -55.89 80.22
CA ASP A 320 0.62 -54.99 79.43
C ASP A 320 0.11 -54.88 77.99
N ASP A 321 -0.25 -56.00 77.35
CA ASP A 321 -0.86 -56.02 76.01
C ASP A 321 -2.20 -55.28 75.99
N ALA A 322 -3.06 -55.50 76.99
CA ALA A 322 -4.32 -54.78 77.14
C ALA A 322 -4.11 -53.28 77.38
N SER A 323 -3.06 -52.91 78.13
CA SER A 323 -2.70 -51.51 78.39
C SER A 323 -2.15 -50.82 77.15
N LEU A 324 -1.30 -51.51 76.38
CA LEU A 324 -0.82 -51.02 75.08
C LEU A 324 -2.00 -50.81 74.12
N ARG A 325 -2.90 -51.79 74.01
CA ARG A 325 -4.06 -51.68 73.15
C ARG A 325 -5.01 -50.56 73.58
N LYS A 326 -5.19 -50.37 74.90
CA LYS A 326 -5.94 -49.23 75.44
C LYS A 326 -5.28 -47.90 75.07
N ASN A 327 -3.97 -47.77 75.22
CA ASN A 327 -3.23 -46.55 74.87
C ASN A 327 -3.35 -46.24 73.36
N GLU A 328 -3.23 -47.25 72.49
CA GLU A 328 -3.46 -47.09 71.05
C GLU A 328 -4.86 -46.54 70.76
N LEU A 329 -5.89 -47.17 71.32
CA LEU A 329 -7.27 -46.73 71.14
C LEU A 329 -7.50 -45.32 71.71
N GLU A 330 -6.88 -44.96 72.83
CA GLU A 330 -6.93 -43.59 73.36
C GLU A 330 -6.28 -42.58 72.41
N THR A 331 -5.15 -42.91 71.80
CA THR A 331 -4.51 -42.04 70.79
C THR A 331 -5.33 -41.91 69.52
N GLU A 332 -5.90 -43.01 69.02
CA GLU A 332 -6.81 -43.01 67.88
C GLU A 332 -8.06 -42.19 68.20
N ASN A 333 -8.65 -42.36 69.37
CA ASN A 333 -9.82 -41.60 69.82
C ASN A 333 -9.51 -40.10 69.91
N ARG A 334 -8.32 -39.71 70.40
CA ARG A 334 -7.88 -38.32 70.42
C ARG A 334 -7.74 -37.74 69.01
N LEU A 335 -7.16 -38.49 68.08
CA LEU A 335 -7.02 -38.06 66.67
C LEU A 335 -8.37 -37.96 65.97
N VAL A 336 -9.28 -38.89 66.22
CA VAL A 336 -10.65 -38.86 65.68
C VAL A 336 -11.42 -37.67 66.26
N ASN A 337 -11.32 -37.41 67.57
CA ASN A 337 -11.94 -36.24 68.19
C ASN A 337 -11.35 -34.92 67.66
N GLN A 338 -10.04 -34.87 67.38
CA GLN A 338 -9.41 -33.70 66.76
C GLN A 338 -9.94 -33.48 65.35
N ARG A 339 -10.04 -34.53 64.53
CA ARG A 339 -10.68 -34.45 63.20
C ARG A 339 -12.16 -34.08 63.28
N LEU A 340 -12.87 -34.59 64.28
CA LEU A 340 -14.27 -34.24 64.51
C LEU A 340 -14.40 -32.75 64.84
N LEU A 341 -13.54 -32.21 65.70
CA LEU A 341 -13.50 -30.78 66.03
C LEU A 341 -13.13 -29.93 64.82
N GLU A 342 -12.18 -30.37 63.98
CA GLU A 342 -11.82 -29.67 62.75
C GLU A 342 -12.99 -29.64 61.75
N VAL A 343 -13.67 -30.77 61.56
CA VAL A 343 -14.86 -30.86 60.70
C VAL A 343 -16.02 -30.06 61.29
N GLN A 344 -16.25 -30.10 62.60
CA GLN A 344 -17.25 -29.28 63.28
C GLN A 344 -16.94 -27.79 63.13
N SER A 345 -15.68 -27.38 63.28
CA SER A 345 -15.25 -26.01 63.04
C SER A 345 -15.47 -25.60 61.59
N GLN A 346 -15.17 -26.45 60.61
CA GLN A 346 -15.42 -26.18 59.20
C GLN A 346 -16.92 -26.08 58.91
N VAL A 347 -17.74 -26.94 59.52
CA VAL A 347 -19.21 -26.89 59.40
C VAL A 347 -19.77 -25.65 60.08
N GLU A 348 -19.27 -25.26 61.26
CA GLU A 348 -19.64 -24.03 61.96
C GLU A 348 -19.20 -22.80 61.16
N GLU A 349 -18.02 -22.80 60.55
CA GLU A 349 -17.54 -21.72 59.68
C GLU A 349 -18.37 -21.62 58.41
N LEU A 350 -18.75 -22.76 57.80
CA LEU A 350 -19.68 -22.79 56.67
C LEU A 350 -21.09 -22.36 57.06
N GLN A 351 -21.61 -22.79 58.22
CA GLN A 351 -22.91 -22.37 58.74
C GLN A 351 -22.91 -20.89 59.09
N LYS A 352 -21.83 -20.38 59.68
CA LYS A 352 -21.65 -18.95 59.98
C LYS A 352 -21.49 -18.15 58.70
N SER A 353 -20.76 -18.65 57.71
CA SER A 353 -20.68 -18.05 56.37
C SER A 353 -22.03 -18.05 55.65
N LEU A 354 -22.87 -19.08 55.86
CA LEU A 354 -24.22 -19.16 55.32
C LEU A 354 -25.21 -18.26 56.07
N GLN A 355 -25.04 -18.11 57.39
CA GLN A 355 -25.85 -17.25 58.25
C GLN A 355 -25.49 -15.76 58.11
N ASP A 356 -24.21 -15.43 57.89
CA ASP A 356 -23.72 -14.10 57.49
C ASP A 356 -24.15 -13.74 56.05
N GLN A 357 -24.38 -14.73 55.19
CA GLN A 357 -25.06 -14.53 53.91
C GLN A 357 -26.59 -14.33 54.07
N GLY A 358 -27.21 -14.92 55.10
CA GLY A 358 -28.64 -14.77 55.39
C GLY A 358 -29.02 -13.51 56.17
N SER A 359 -28.11 -12.93 56.96
CA SER A 359 -28.35 -11.74 57.78
C SER A 359 -28.19 -10.42 57.02
N LYS A 360 -27.67 -10.45 55.78
CA LYS A 360 -27.67 -9.30 54.86
C LYS A 360 -28.92 -9.29 53.98
N ALA A 361 -30.07 -9.06 54.62
CA ALA A 361 -31.34 -8.87 53.92
C ALA A 361 -31.36 -7.60 53.01
N GLU A 362 -30.34 -6.74 53.07
CA GLU A 362 -30.14 -5.61 52.14
C GLU A 362 -29.36 -5.98 50.85
N ASP A 363 -28.60 -7.10 50.82
CA ASP A 363 -27.81 -7.53 49.65
C ASP A 363 -28.61 -8.39 48.63
N SER A 364 -29.82 -8.84 48.98
CA SER A 364 -30.67 -9.66 48.10
C SER A 364 -31.11 -8.93 46.81
N VAL A 365 -31.26 -7.60 46.88
CA VAL A 365 -31.62 -6.78 45.70
C VAL A 365 -30.42 -6.60 44.77
N LEU A 366 -29.22 -6.39 45.32
CA LEU A 366 -27.98 -6.26 44.55
C LEU A 366 -27.58 -7.57 43.86
N LEU A 367 -27.82 -8.71 44.51
CA LEU A 367 -27.55 -10.03 43.92
C LEU A 367 -28.54 -10.38 42.80
N LYS A 368 -29.84 -10.08 42.97
CA LYS A 368 -30.83 -10.20 41.90
C LYS A 368 -30.51 -9.30 40.71
N LYS A 369 -30.12 -8.05 40.98
CA LYS A 369 -29.70 -7.11 39.92
C LYS A 369 -28.47 -7.61 39.17
N LYS A 370 -27.46 -8.16 39.87
CA LYS A 370 -26.29 -8.76 39.22
C LYS A 370 -26.64 -10.02 38.42
N LEU A 371 -27.59 -10.82 38.89
CA LEU A 371 -28.07 -12.00 38.15
C LEU A 371 -28.83 -11.57 36.88
N GLU A 372 -29.68 -10.55 36.96
CA GLU A 372 -30.34 -9.93 35.81
C GLU A 372 -29.32 -9.34 34.82
N GLU A 373 -28.30 -8.60 35.31
CA GLU A 373 -27.21 -8.09 34.47
C GLU A 373 -26.40 -9.22 33.80
N HIS A 374 -26.18 -10.35 34.47
CA HIS A 374 -25.52 -11.51 33.87
C HIS A 374 -26.39 -12.23 32.85
N LEU A 375 -27.71 -12.29 33.06
CA LEU A 375 -28.67 -12.85 32.11
C LEU A 375 -28.84 -11.95 30.88
N GLU A 376 -28.80 -10.63 31.06
CA GLU A 376 -28.82 -9.63 29.99
C GLU A 376 -27.54 -9.72 29.16
N LYS A 377 -26.36 -9.77 29.81
CA LYS A 377 -25.07 -10.01 29.12
C LYS A 377 -25.05 -11.35 28.38
N LEU A 378 -25.69 -12.39 28.92
CA LEU A 378 -25.82 -13.67 28.24
C LEU A 378 -26.73 -13.56 27.01
N HIS A 379 -27.83 -12.81 27.10
CA HIS A 379 -28.71 -12.52 25.97
C HIS A 379 -28.02 -11.68 24.90
N GLU A 380 -27.28 -10.65 25.28
CA GLU A 380 -26.48 -9.81 24.39
C GLU A 380 -25.42 -10.66 23.68
N ALA A 381 -24.67 -11.48 24.42
CA ALA A 381 -23.69 -12.38 23.85
C ALA A 381 -24.33 -13.39 22.88
N ASN A 382 -25.50 -13.92 23.21
CA ASN A 382 -26.23 -14.84 22.34
C ASN A 382 -26.76 -14.15 21.07
N ASN A 383 -27.25 -12.92 21.19
CA ASN A 383 -27.67 -12.09 20.06
C ASN A 383 -26.49 -11.72 19.15
N GLU A 384 -25.33 -11.40 19.72
CA GLU A 384 -24.10 -11.19 18.95
C GLU A 384 -23.66 -12.46 18.24
N LEU A 385 -23.75 -13.61 18.90
CA LEU A 385 -23.44 -14.92 18.30
C LEU A 385 -24.38 -15.21 17.13
N GLN A 386 -25.67 -14.91 17.26
CA GLN A 386 -26.66 -15.05 16.19
C GLN A 386 -26.38 -14.10 15.02
N LYS A 387 -26.01 -12.84 15.28
CA LYS A 387 -25.58 -11.89 14.25
C LYS A 387 -24.33 -12.38 13.51
N LYS A 388 -23.33 -12.89 14.24
CA LYS A 388 -22.11 -13.46 13.64
C LYS A 388 -22.42 -14.69 12.80
N ARG A 389 -23.34 -15.55 13.23
CA ARG A 389 -23.81 -16.71 12.43
C ARG A 389 -24.50 -16.26 11.14
N ALA A 390 -25.37 -15.27 11.19
CA ALA A 390 -26.03 -14.74 9.98
C ALA A 390 -25.02 -14.12 8.99
N ILE A 391 -23.98 -13.45 9.49
CA ILE A 391 -22.90 -12.92 8.63
C ILE A 391 -22.10 -14.06 7.98
N ILE A 392 -21.80 -15.13 8.73
CA ILE A 392 -21.12 -16.30 8.16
C ILE A 392 -21.96 -16.93 7.05
N GLU A 393 -23.28 -17.06 7.27
CA GLU A 393 -24.22 -17.61 6.29
C GLU A 393 -24.34 -16.74 5.02
N ASP A 394 -24.23 -15.41 5.11
CA ASP A 394 -24.16 -14.52 3.92
C ASP A 394 -22.81 -14.61 3.18
N LEU A 395 -21.73 -14.86 3.90
CA LEU A 395 -20.38 -14.95 3.33
C LEU A 395 -20.09 -16.31 2.68
N GLU A 396 -20.72 -17.38 3.15
CA GLU A 396 -20.58 -18.74 2.63
C GLU A 396 -20.87 -18.87 1.12
N PRO A 397 -21.97 -18.33 0.55
CA PRO A 397 -22.21 -18.39 -0.90
C PRO A 397 -21.20 -17.54 -1.69
N ARG A 398 -20.71 -16.43 -1.14
CA ARG A 398 -19.67 -15.61 -1.79
C ARG A 398 -18.34 -16.35 -1.87
N PHE A 399 -17.97 -17.04 -0.79
CA PHE A 399 -16.78 -17.89 -0.75
C PHE A 399 -16.90 -19.05 -1.74
N ASN A 400 -18.05 -19.74 -1.77
CA ASN A 400 -18.31 -20.83 -2.71
C ASN A 400 -18.25 -20.36 -4.17
N ASN A 401 -18.84 -19.21 -4.50
CA ASN A 401 -18.77 -18.62 -5.84
C ASN A 401 -17.34 -18.22 -6.22
N SER A 402 -16.58 -17.67 -5.29
CA SER A 402 -15.16 -17.36 -5.49
C SER A 402 -14.33 -18.63 -5.74
N SER A 403 -14.59 -19.69 -4.96
CA SER A 403 -13.93 -20.99 -5.12
C SER A 403 -14.21 -21.60 -6.50
N LEU A 404 -15.47 -21.62 -6.94
CA LEU A 404 -15.84 -22.07 -8.28
C LEU A 404 -15.15 -21.23 -9.36
N LYS A 405 -15.07 -19.90 -9.16
CA LYS A 405 -14.40 -19.03 -10.13
C LYS A 405 -12.90 -19.29 -10.23
N ILE A 406 -12.25 -19.59 -9.10
CA ILE A 406 -10.85 -19.98 -9.07
C ILE A 406 -10.65 -21.28 -9.83
N GLU A 407 -11.52 -22.27 -9.64
CA GLU A 407 -11.45 -23.55 -10.34
C GLU A 407 -11.62 -23.38 -11.87
N GLU A 408 -12.59 -22.57 -12.32
CA GLU A 408 -12.75 -22.22 -13.74
C GLU A 408 -11.49 -21.56 -14.33
N LEU A 409 -10.89 -20.62 -13.60
CA LEU A 409 -9.68 -19.93 -14.07
C LEU A 409 -8.47 -20.87 -14.11
N GLN A 410 -8.35 -21.79 -13.16
CA GLN A 410 -7.31 -22.83 -13.18
C GLN A 410 -7.49 -23.80 -14.34
N GLU A 411 -8.71 -24.16 -14.69
CA GLU A 411 -8.98 -24.99 -15.87
C GLU A 411 -8.68 -24.25 -17.18
N ALA A 412 -9.07 -22.98 -17.28
CA ALA A 412 -8.73 -22.14 -18.43
C ALA A 412 -7.21 -21.95 -18.60
N LEU A 413 -6.48 -21.79 -17.49
CA LEU A 413 -5.02 -21.71 -17.50
C LEU A 413 -4.41 -23.02 -18.00
N ARG A 414 -4.83 -24.17 -17.45
CA ARG A 414 -4.35 -25.50 -17.91
C ARG A 414 -4.59 -25.71 -19.40
N LYS A 415 -5.75 -25.28 -19.91
CA LYS A 415 -6.05 -25.34 -21.34
C LYS A 415 -5.10 -24.46 -22.16
N LYS A 416 -4.78 -23.26 -21.69
CA LYS A 416 -3.83 -22.35 -22.36
C LYS A 416 -2.40 -22.87 -22.34
N GLU A 417 -1.98 -23.51 -21.26
CA GLU A 417 -0.67 -24.17 -21.16
C GLU A 417 -0.54 -25.31 -22.19
N GLU A 418 -1.60 -26.12 -22.36
CA GLU A 418 -1.62 -27.18 -23.36
C GLU A 418 -1.63 -26.62 -24.80
N GLU A 419 -2.39 -25.56 -25.06
CA GLU A 419 -2.34 -24.85 -26.35
C GLU A 419 -0.94 -24.29 -26.64
N MET A 420 -0.26 -23.71 -25.63
CA MET A 420 1.09 -23.18 -25.75
C MET A 420 2.10 -24.29 -26.07
N LYS A 421 2.02 -25.42 -25.37
CA LYS A 421 2.86 -26.60 -25.61
C LYS A 421 2.69 -27.13 -27.03
N GLN A 422 1.46 -27.22 -27.52
CA GLN A 422 1.20 -27.61 -28.92
C GLN A 422 1.78 -26.61 -29.93
N MET A 423 1.74 -25.31 -29.62
CA MET A 423 2.38 -24.28 -30.44
C MET A 423 3.90 -24.42 -30.43
N GLU A 424 4.53 -24.65 -29.28
CA GLU A 424 5.97 -24.91 -29.17
C GLU A 424 6.40 -26.13 -29.98
N GLU A 425 5.65 -27.23 -29.93
CA GLU A 425 5.91 -28.41 -30.76
C GLU A 425 5.82 -28.11 -32.26
N ARG A 426 4.85 -27.29 -32.67
CA ARG A 426 4.72 -26.84 -34.07
C ARG A 426 5.92 -25.98 -34.48
N TYR A 427 6.32 -25.02 -33.65
CA TYR A 427 7.50 -24.20 -33.92
C TYR A 427 8.78 -25.04 -33.99
N LYS A 428 8.94 -26.01 -33.10
CA LYS A 428 10.07 -26.95 -33.14
C LYS A 428 10.13 -27.72 -34.45
N LYS A 429 8.99 -28.20 -34.96
CA LYS A 429 8.90 -28.87 -36.27
C LYS A 429 9.28 -27.93 -37.42
N TYR A 430 8.81 -26.68 -37.41
CA TYR A 430 9.20 -25.70 -38.44
C TYR A 430 10.70 -25.38 -38.39
N LEU A 431 11.26 -25.26 -37.19
CA LEU A 431 12.68 -24.99 -36.99
C LEU A 431 13.55 -26.15 -37.49
N GLU A 432 13.16 -27.40 -37.21
CA GLU A 432 13.85 -28.58 -37.74
C GLU A 432 13.73 -28.68 -39.27
N LYS A 433 12.58 -28.32 -39.84
CA LYS A 433 12.41 -28.25 -41.30
C LYS A 433 13.34 -27.20 -41.91
N ALA A 434 13.45 -26.01 -41.31
CA ALA A 434 14.39 -24.98 -41.75
C ALA A 434 15.86 -25.44 -41.63
N LYS A 435 16.25 -26.08 -40.52
CA LYS A 435 17.59 -26.67 -40.36
C LYS A 435 17.88 -27.76 -41.40
N SER A 436 16.89 -28.56 -41.78
CA SER A 436 17.02 -29.55 -42.84
C SER A 436 17.30 -28.90 -44.19
N VAL A 437 16.53 -27.85 -44.54
CA VAL A 437 16.74 -27.07 -45.78
C VAL A 437 18.11 -26.41 -45.81
N ILE A 438 18.56 -25.84 -44.69
CA ILE A 438 19.90 -25.26 -44.57
C ILE A 438 20.99 -26.33 -44.75
N ARG A 439 20.80 -27.53 -44.18
CA ARG A 439 21.73 -28.66 -44.39
C ARG A 439 21.81 -29.09 -45.86
N THR A 440 20.69 -29.07 -46.59
CA THR A 440 20.70 -29.34 -48.05
C THR A 440 21.28 -28.20 -48.88
N LEU A 441 21.42 -27.00 -48.29
CA LEU A 441 22.03 -25.82 -48.90
C LEU A 441 23.48 -25.58 -48.40
N ASP A 442 24.06 -26.50 -47.62
CA ASP A 442 25.39 -26.34 -47.03
C ASP A 442 26.50 -26.33 -48.12
N PRO A 443 27.31 -25.26 -48.25
CA PRO A 443 28.24 -25.02 -49.36
C PRO A 443 29.40 -26.00 -49.50
N LYS A 444 29.61 -26.96 -48.58
CA LYS A 444 30.75 -27.89 -48.64
C LYS A 444 30.68 -28.93 -49.78
N GLN A 445 29.59 -28.97 -50.55
CA GLN A 445 29.43 -29.87 -51.70
C GLN A 445 29.32 -29.17 -53.07
N ASN A 446 29.40 -27.83 -53.16
CA ASN A 446 29.19 -27.11 -54.42
C ASN A 446 30.44 -26.32 -54.88
N GLN A 447 31.27 -26.90 -55.75
CA GLN A 447 32.55 -26.34 -56.23
C GLN A 447 32.43 -25.09 -57.15
N GLY A 448 31.23 -24.52 -57.33
CA GLY A 448 30.99 -23.40 -58.26
C GLY A 448 31.13 -21.97 -57.70
N ALA A 449 31.10 -21.77 -56.36
CA ALA A 449 30.96 -20.43 -55.76
C ALA A 449 32.28 -19.77 -55.30
N ALA A 450 33.42 -20.44 -55.42
CA ALA A 450 34.72 -19.91 -55.00
C ALA A 450 35.16 -18.60 -55.71
N PRO A 451 34.91 -18.39 -57.01
CA PRO A 451 35.34 -17.18 -57.71
C PRO A 451 34.56 -15.92 -57.28
N GLU A 452 33.26 -16.08 -57.01
CA GLU A 452 32.35 -14.99 -56.67
C GLU A 452 32.64 -14.45 -55.26
N ILE A 453 32.92 -15.34 -54.31
CA ILE A 453 33.33 -14.96 -52.95
C ILE A 453 34.66 -14.20 -52.98
N GLN A 454 35.60 -14.57 -53.86
CA GLN A 454 36.87 -13.85 -53.99
C GLN A 454 36.68 -12.46 -54.63
N ALA A 455 35.79 -12.33 -55.61
CA ALA A 455 35.46 -11.04 -56.22
C ALA A 455 34.81 -10.08 -55.20
N LEU A 456 33.90 -10.57 -54.37
CA LEU A 456 33.25 -9.78 -53.32
C LEU A 456 34.25 -9.34 -52.23
N LYS A 457 35.20 -10.19 -51.85
CA LYS A 457 36.29 -9.82 -50.92
C LYS A 457 37.17 -8.70 -51.49
N ASN A 458 37.49 -8.76 -52.78
CA ASN A 458 38.26 -7.72 -53.45
C ASN A 458 37.50 -6.39 -53.50
N GLN A 459 36.19 -6.43 -53.79
CA GLN A 459 35.35 -5.23 -53.77
C GLN A 459 35.25 -4.60 -52.38
N LEU A 460 35.16 -5.42 -51.33
CA LEU A 460 35.13 -4.93 -49.95
C LEU A 460 36.43 -4.18 -49.61
N HIS A 461 37.58 -4.77 -49.93
CA HIS A 461 38.88 -4.12 -49.74
C HIS A 461 39.05 -2.82 -50.54
N GLU A 462 38.46 -2.74 -51.73
CA GLU A 462 38.52 -1.53 -52.54
C GLU A 462 37.61 -0.42 -51.99
N ARG A 463 36.43 -0.78 -51.46
CA ARG A 463 35.56 0.15 -50.71
C ARG A 463 36.25 0.63 -49.43
N ASP A 464 36.91 -0.26 -48.68
CA ASP A 464 37.66 0.12 -47.48
C ASP A 464 38.77 1.14 -47.80
N ARG A 465 39.52 0.93 -48.90
CA ARG A 465 40.52 1.91 -49.35
C ARG A 465 39.90 3.25 -49.73
N GLN A 466 38.73 3.24 -50.37
CA GLN A 466 38.01 4.46 -50.71
C GLN A 466 37.53 5.21 -49.46
N PHE A 467 37.03 4.49 -48.43
CA PHE A 467 36.69 5.11 -47.15
C PHE A 467 37.90 5.78 -46.50
N HIS A 468 39.04 5.11 -46.43
CA HIS A 468 40.27 5.70 -45.88
C HIS A 468 40.73 6.94 -46.67
N SER A 469 40.56 6.94 -48.00
CA SER A 469 40.88 8.11 -48.83
C SER A 469 39.93 9.28 -48.55
N LEU A 470 38.63 9.02 -48.47
CA LEU A 470 37.61 10.03 -48.19
C LEU A 470 37.76 10.62 -46.78
N GLU A 471 38.08 9.79 -45.78
CA GLU A 471 38.38 10.25 -44.42
C GLU A 471 39.59 11.20 -44.42
N LYS A 472 40.64 10.88 -45.17
CA LYS A 472 41.82 11.73 -45.29
C LYS A 472 41.51 13.06 -45.98
N GLU A 473 40.68 13.05 -47.02
CA GLU A 473 40.24 14.29 -47.70
C GLU A 473 39.31 15.13 -46.81
N TYR A 474 38.44 14.49 -46.05
CA TYR A 474 37.59 15.16 -45.07
C TYR A 474 38.42 15.86 -43.99
N GLU A 475 39.41 15.18 -43.41
CA GLU A 475 40.27 15.78 -42.38
C GLU A 475 41.09 16.96 -42.94
N LYS A 476 41.57 16.85 -44.18
CA LYS A 476 42.24 17.96 -44.88
C LYS A 476 41.30 19.17 -45.07
N THR A 477 40.06 18.92 -45.48
CA THR A 477 39.04 19.96 -45.70
C THR A 477 38.67 20.64 -44.38
N LYS A 478 38.54 19.86 -43.31
CA LYS A 478 38.28 20.36 -41.96
C LYS A 478 39.43 21.25 -41.47
N SER A 479 40.68 20.81 -41.63
CA SER A 479 41.85 21.61 -41.26
C SER A 479 41.95 22.91 -42.05
N GLN A 480 41.60 22.89 -43.34
CA GLN A 480 41.53 24.10 -44.16
C GLN A 480 40.45 25.06 -43.66
N ARG A 481 39.24 24.57 -43.34
CA ARG A 481 38.16 25.39 -42.78
C ARG A 481 38.56 26.04 -41.45
N GLU A 482 39.19 25.29 -40.55
CA GLU A 482 39.69 25.84 -39.28
C GLU A 482 40.76 26.93 -39.49
N MET A 483 41.58 26.81 -40.54
CA MET A 483 42.56 27.83 -40.91
C MET A 483 41.88 29.08 -41.49
N GLU A 484 40.89 28.90 -42.36
CA GLU A 484 40.06 29.99 -42.90
C GLU A 484 39.32 30.75 -41.78
N GLU A 485 38.74 30.04 -40.82
CA GLU A 485 38.12 30.64 -39.64
C GLU A 485 39.11 31.48 -38.83
N LYS A 486 40.34 30.99 -38.61
CA LYS A 486 41.40 31.77 -37.95
C LYS A 486 41.75 33.05 -38.72
N TYR A 487 41.81 32.97 -40.05
CA TYR A 487 42.04 34.16 -40.89
C TYR A 487 40.88 35.16 -40.80
N ILE A 488 39.64 34.69 -40.82
CA ILE A 488 38.45 35.54 -40.67
C ILE A 488 38.46 36.24 -39.30
N VAL A 489 38.72 35.50 -38.22
CA VAL A 489 38.79 36.07 -36.86
C VAL A 489 39.91 37.12 -36.77
N SER A 490 41.08 36.83 -37.34
CA SER A 490 42.21 37.77 -37.35
C SER A 490 41.89 39.03 -38.16
N ALA A 491 41.26 38.87 -39.33
CA ALA A 491 40.82 39.99 -40.16
C ALA A 491 39.77 40.85 -39.45
N TRP A 492 38.80 40.23 -38.77
CA TRP A 492 37.77 40.93 -38.02
C TRP A 492 38.34 41.69 -36.82
N TYR A 493 39.27 41.08 -36.07
CA TYR A 493 39.98 41.76 -34.98
C TYR A 493 40.77 42.97 -35.49
N ASN A 494 41.54 42.82 -36.57
CA ASN A 494 42.30 43.91 -37.17
C ASN A 494 41.40 45.04 -37.70
N MET A 495 40.28 44.69 -38.34
CA MET A 495 39.27 45.64 -38.78
C MET A 495 38.67 46.39 -37.58
N GLY A 496 38.28 45.67 -36.52
CA GLY A 496 37.76 46.24 -35.29
C GLY A 496 38.75 47.20 -34.62
N MET A 497 40.03 46.82 -34.55
CA MET A 497 41.10 47.67 -34.03
C MET A 497 41.28 48.94 -34.88
N THR A 498 41.21 48.82 -36.20
CA THR A 498 41.30 49.95 -37.13
C THR A 498 40.13 50.91 -36.95
N LEU A 499 38.91 50.39 -36.81
CA LEU A 499 37.71 51.20 -36.54
C LEU A 499 37.78 51.87 -35.16
N HIS A 500 38.27 51.17 -34.13
CA HIS A 500 38.49 51.76 -32.81
C HIS A 500 39.53 52.88 -32.84
N LYS A 501 40.64 52.67 -33.56
CA LYS A 501 41.66 53.71 -33.78
C LYS A 501 41.08 54.92 -34.49
N LYS A 502 40.34 54.71 -35.59
CA LYS A 502 39.65 55.79 -36.31
C LYS A 502 38.64 56.53 -35.43
N ALA A 503 37.85 55.82 -34.63
CA ALA A 503 36.91 56.45 -33.70
C ALA A 503 37.60 57.20 -32.54
N ALA A 504 38.82 56.79 -32.14
CA ALA A 504 39.63 57.53 -31.19
C ALA A 504 40.22 58.80 -31.85
N GLU A 505 40.74 58.68 -33.08
CA GLU A 505 41.22 59.79 -33.89
C GLU A 505 40.11 60.81 -34.17
N ASP A 506 38.89 60.37 -34.53
CA ASP A 506 37.73 61.25 -34.74
C ASP A 506 37.32 61.99 -33.45
N ARG A 507 37.44 61.35 -32.28
CA ARG A 507 37.19 62.00 -30.97
C ARG A 507 38.26 63.05 -30.64
N LEU A 508 39.52 62.77 -30.97
CA LEU A 508 40.63 63.72 -30.85
C LEU A 508 40.49 64.88 -31.85
N ALA A 509 40.05 64.60 -33.09
CA ALA A 509 39.77 65.62 -34.10
C ALA A 509 38.55 66.50 -33.72
N SER A 510 37.51 65.90 -33.14
CA SER A 510 36.30 66.58 -32.63
C SER A 510 36.57 67.49 -31.42
N THR A 511 37.69 67.32 -30.72
CA THR A 511 38.09 68.16 -29.58
C THR A 511 39.05 69.28 -29.96
N GLY A 512 39.44 69.38 -31.24
CA GLY A 512 40.37 70.37 -31.78
C GLY A 512 39.79 71.73 -32.19
N SER A 513 38.47 71.99 -32.06
CA SER A 513 37.88 73.30 -32.36
C SER A 513 37.30 73.96 -31.10
N GLY A 514 38.06 74.90 -30.51
CA GLY A 514 37.71 75.69 -29.33
C GLY A 514 36.50 76.60 -29.53
N GLN A 515 35.31 76.01 -29.64
CA GLN A 515 34.03 76.70 -29.78
C GLN A 515 33.15 76.41 -28.56
N SER A 516 32.72 77.47 -27.87
CA SER A 516 31.96 77.40 -26.61
C SER A 516 30.55 76.83 -26.82
N PHE A 517 30.00 76.25 -25.75
CA PHE A 517 28.70 75.55 -25.71
C PHE A 517 27.54 76.32 -26.38
N LEU A 518 27.53 77.65 -26.25
CA LEU A 518 26.54 78.54 -26.86
C LEU A 518 26.55 78.56 -28.40
N ALA A 519 27.68 78.23 -29.03
CA ALA A 519 27.78 78.13 -30.49
C ALA A 519 27.09 76.86 -31.03
N ARG A 520 27.15 75.74 -30.30
CA ARG A 520 26.47 74.48 -30.70
C ARG A 520 24.96 74.57 -30.59
N GLN A 521 24.44 75.29 -29.59
CA GLN A 521 22.99 75.40 -29.38
C GLN A 521 22.27 76.18 -30.50
N ARG A 522 22.98 77.09 -31.20
CA ARG A 522 22.41 77.85 -32.33
C ARG A 522 22.33 77.07 -33.65
N GLN A 523 23.09 75.99 -33.80
CA GLN A 523 23.06 75.16 -35.02
C GLN A 523 22.02 74.03 -34.94
N ALA A 524 21.66 73.57 -33.73
CA ALA A 524 20.73 72.47 -33.52
C ALA A 524 19.25 72.81 -33.84
N THR A 525 18.88 74.08 -33.97
CA THR A 525 17.51 74.51 -34.27
C THR A 525 17.22 74.65 -35.76
N SER A 526 18.22 74.55 -36.64
CA SER A 526 18.07 74.85 -38.07
C SER A 526 17.85 73.63 -38.98
N THR A 527 17.85 72.40 -38.47
CA THR A 527 17.86 71.18 -39.31
C THR A 527 16.79 70.18 -38.90
N ARG A 528 15.52 70.60 -38.94
CA ARG A 528 14.36 69.70 -39.00
C ARG A 528 13.90 69.60 -40.47
N ARG A 529 14.04 68.40 -41.05
CA ARG A 529 13.42 67.83 -42.29
C ARG A 529 14.46 67.35 -43.32
N SER A 530 14.63 66.04 -43.44
CA SER A 530 14.24 65.27 -44.63
C SER A 530 14.46 63.77 -44.41
N TYR A 531 13.47 62.95 -44.77
CA TYR A 531 13.47 61.48 -44.83
C TYR A 531 13.32 61.10 -46.30
N PRO A 532 14.11 60.14 -46.81
CA PRO A 532 13.54 59.00 -47.55
C PRO A 532 14.31 57.68 -47.25
N GLY A 533 13.75 56.48 -47.15
CA GLY A 533 12.58 55.92 -47.82
C GLY A 533 13.00 55.13 -49.07
N HIS A 534 13.57 53.91 -48.93
CA HIS A 534 13.55 52.95 -50.05
C HIS A 534 13.59 51.47 -49.63
N VAL A 535 12.87 50.67 -50.42
CA VAL A 535 12.36 49.31 -50.23
C VAL A 535 13.25 48.31 -50.97
N GLN A 536 13.49 47.11 -50.42
CA GLN A 536 14.09 45.97 -51.14
C GLN A 536 13.04 44.87 -51.37
N PRO A 537 13.01 44.21 -52.55
CA PRO A 537 12.23 42.99 -52.76
C PRO A 537 13.08 41.73 -52.51
N ALA A 538 12.42 40.70 -51.97
CA ALA A 538 12.94 39.38 -51.70
C ALA A 538 13.02 38.51 -52.97
N THR A 539 14.10 37.75 -53.11
CA THR A 539 14.27 36.68 -54.09
C THR A 539 13.99 35.32 -53.46
N ALA A 540 13.14 34.53 -54.13
CA ALA A 540 12.89 33.13 -53.85
C ALA A 540 13.72 32.23 -54.78
N ARG A 541 14.50 31.30 -54.20
CA ARG A 541 14.43 29.85 -54.44
C ARG A 541 15.49 29.11 -53.64
#